data_AF-A0A7K2Y4Z4-F1
#
_entry.id   AF-A0A7K2Y4Z4-F1
#
_cell.length_a   1.000
_cell.length_b   1.000
_cell.length_c   1.000
_cell.angle_alpha   90.00
_cell.angle_beta   90.00
_cell.angle_gamma   90.00
#
_symmetry.space_group_name_H-M   'P 1'
#
loop_
_entity.id
_entity.type
_entity.pdbx_description
1 polymer ?
#
loop_
_entity_poly.entity_id
_entity_poly.type
_entity_poly.pdbx_seq_one_letter_code
_entity_poly.pdbx_strand_id
1 'polypeptide(L)' 'MPIFRRKPTGTRPTDAQVRAAAAAVNRGDIAAANKVCEDAGDYQQETAMRIFRYIDVEAP' A
#
# COMPACT_ATOMS: atom_id res chain seq x y z
N MET A 1 8.55 -7.16 31.85
CA MET A 1 8.07 -8.11 30.81
C MET A 1 8.92 -7.92 29.57
N PRO A 2 9.52 -8.98 28.99
CA PRO A 2 10.38 -8.81 27.83
C PRO A 2 9.48 -8.42 26.65
N ILE A 3 9.69 -7.21 26.13
CA ILE A 3 9.03 -6.72 24.93
C ILE A 3 9.68 -7.48 23.78
N PHE A 4 9.18 -8.68 23.48
CA PHE A 4 9.52 -9.37 22.26
C PHE A 4 9.12 -8.45 21.11
N ARG A 5 10.10 -7.82 20.47
CA ARG A 5 9.91 -7.05 19.23
C ARG A 5 9.29 -8.01 18.23
N ARG A 6 7.97 -7.92 18.06
CA ARG A 6 7.24 -8.70 17.07
C ARG A 6 7.87 -8.36 15.72
N LYS A 7 8.34 -9.36 14.99
CA LYS A 7 8.84 -9.13 13.63
C LYS A 7 7.69 -8.53 12.82
N PRO A 8 7.93 -7.46 12.04
CA PRO A 8 6.91 -6.94 11.15
C PRO A 8 6.46 -8.07 10.22
N THR A 9 5.15 -8.22 10.14
CA THR A 9 4.44 -9.08 9.20
C THR A 9 4.26 -8.32 7.89
N GLY A 10 4.30 -9.07 6.78
CA GLY A 10 4.21 -8.50 5.43
C GLY A 10 5.54 -8.00 4.86
N THR A 11 5.48 -7.51 3.63
CA THR A 11 6.65 -6.96 2.91
C THR A 11 6.36 -5.52 2.52
N ARG A 12 7.31 -4.61 2.77
CA ARG A 12 7.15 -3.21 2.35
C ARG A 12 7.02 -3.15 0.82
N PRO A 13 5.90 -2.67 0.27
CA PRO A 13 5.71 -2.63 -1.17
C PRO A 13 6.63 -1.61 -1.82
N THR A 14 7.17 -2.01 -2.97
CA THR A 14 8.01 -1.18 -3.82
C THR A 14 7.21 -0.01 -4.39
N ASP A 15 7.90 1.04 -4.81
CA ASP A 15 7.24 2.20 -5.42
C ASP A 15 6.47 1.85 -6.70
N ALA A 16 6.97 0.88 -7.47
CA ALA A 16 6.27 0.35 -8.65
C ALA A 16 4.94 -0.33 -8.30
N GLN A 17 4.91 -1.13 -7.21
CA GLN A 17 3.68 -1.76 -6.74
C GLN A 17 2.66 -0.74 -6.24
N VAL A 18 3.13 0.28 -5.52
CA VAL A 18 2.27 1.38 -5.04
C VAL A 18 1.67 2.16 -6.23
N ARG A 19 2.46 2.48 -7.26
CA ARG A 19 1.94 3.15 -8.46
C ARG A 19 0.96 2.29 -9.24
N ALA A 20 1.23 1.00 -9.39
CA ALA A 20 0.31 0.07 -10.04
C ALA A 20 -1.04 -0.02 -9.29
N ALA A 21 -1.00 -0.03 -7.96
CA ALA A 21 -2.19 0.00 -7.12
C ALA A 21 -2.96 1.33 -7.26
N ALA A 22 -2.27 2.47 -7.27
CA ALA A 22 -2.90 3.77 -7.51
C ALA A 22 -3.55 3.86 -8.89
N ALA A 23 -2.88 3.40 -9.95
CA ALA A 23 -3.44 3.34 -11.30
C ALA A 23 -4.64 2.38 -11.41
N ALA A 24 -4.69 1.33 -10.59
CA ALA A 24 -5.87 0.46 -10.51
C ALA A 24 -7.04 1.17 -9.82
N VAL A 25 -6.78 1.89 -8.71
CA VAL A 25 -7.80 2.69 -8.03
C VAL A 25 -8.37 3.79 -8.94
N ASN A 26 -7.52 4.45 -9.75
CA ASN A 26 -7.97 5.44 -10.73
C ASN A 26 -8.85 4.85 -11.83
N ARG A 27 -8.72 3.55 -12.12
CA ARG A 27 -9.61 2.81 -13.02
C ARG A 27 -10.88 2.29 -12.34
N GLY A 28 -11.08 2.62 -11.06
CA GLY A 28 -12.19 2.15 -10.23
C GLY A 28 -11.96 0.80 -9.55
N ASP A 29 -10.77 0.19 -9.69
CA ASP A 29 -10.43 -1.07 -9.05
C ASP A 29 -9.75 -0.85 -7.69
N ILE A 30 -10.58 -0.70 -6.67
CA ILE A 30 -10.15 -0.52 -5.27
C ILE A 30 -9.59 -1.82 -4.68
N ALA A 31 -9.99 -2.99 -5.21
CA ALA A 31 -9.57 -4.28 -4.68
C ALA A 31 -8.05 -4.49 -4.83
N ALA A 32 -7.46 -3.96 -5.91
CA ALA A 32 -6.02 -3.99 -6.12
C ALA A 32 -5.24 -3.24 -5.02
N ALA A 33 -5.72 -2.07 -4.58
CA ALA A 33 -5.08 -1.33 -3.49
C ALA A 33 -5.25 -2.03 -2.13
N ASN A 34 -6.43 -2.61 -1.86
CA ASN A 34 -6.66 -3.38 -0.64
C ASN A 34 -5.70 -4.56 -0.53
N LYS A 35 -5.52 -5.32 -1.62
CA LYS A 35 -4.59 -6.44 -1.66
C LYS A 35 -3.15 -6.01 -1.36
N VAL A 36 -2.70 -4.89 -1.94
CA VAL A 36 -1.34 -4.36 -1.69
C VAL A 36 -1.18 -3.90 -0.24
N CYS A 37 -2.22 -3.33 0.37
CA CYS A 37 -2.21 -2.97 1.78
C CYS A 37 -2.22 -4.21 2.71
N GLU A 38 -2.97 -5.26 2.36
CA GLU A 38 -2.98 -6.52 3.10
C GLU A 38 -1.60 -7.22 3.05
N ASP A 39 -1.00 -7.30 1.86
CA ASP A 39 0.34 -7.90 1.66
C ASP A 39 1.44 -7.09 2.37
N ALA A 40 1.20 -5.79 2.59
CA ALA A 40 2.11 -4.89 3.31
C ALA A 40 2.15 -5.14 4.82
N GLY A 41 1.14 -5.82 5.39
CA GLY A 41 1.06 -6.15 6.81
C GLY A 41 1.23 -4.94 7.72
N ASP A 42 2.30 -4.90 8.51
CA ASP A 42 2.59 -3.76 9.41
C ASP A 42 2.85 -2.43 8.66
N TYR A 43 3.13 -2.47 7.36
CA TYR A 43 3.29 -1.30 6.49
C TYR A 43 1.97 -0.84 5.85
N GLN A 44 0.81 -1.42 6.20
CA GLN A 44 -0.48 -1.12 5.57
C GLN A 44 -0.85 0.39 5.58
N GLN A 45 -0.66 1.10 6.70
CA GLN A 45 -1.03 2.52 6.78
C GLN A 45 -0.10 3.40 5.93
N GLU A 46 1.20 3.13 5.96
CA GLU A 46 2.16 3.81 5.09
C GLU A 46 1.85 3.53 3.62
N THR A 47 1.54 2.28 3.30
CA THR A 47 1.21 1.84 1.94
C THR A 47 -0.06 2.52 1.44
N ALA A 48 -1.12 2.57 2.24
CA ALA A 48 -2.35 3.27 1.91
C ALA A 48 -2.10 4.76 1.64
N MET A 49 -1.35 5.44 2.51
CA MET A 49 -0.97 6.85 2.33
C MET A 49 -0.15 7.07 1.06
N ARG A 50 0.77 6.17 0.73
CA ARG A 50 1.54 6.23 -0.51
C ARG A 50 0.64 6.04 -1.73
N ILE A 51 -0.30 5.09 -1.69
CA ILE A 51 -1.28 4.88 -2.77
C ILE A 51 -2.14 6.14 -2.95
N PHE A 52 -2.72 6.70 -1.88
CA PHE A 52 -3.48 7.94 -1.92
C PHE A 52 -2.68 9.13 -2.47
N ARG A 53 -1.39 9.21 -2.18
CA ARG A 53 -0.51 10.23 -2.75
C ARG A 53 -0.36 10.11 -4.27
N TYR A 54 -0.45 8.91 -4.83
CA TYR A 54 -0.36 8.69 -6.28
C TYR A 54 -1.72 8.74 -6.98
N ILE A 55 -2.82 8.62 -6.24
CA ILE A 55 -4.18 8.55 -6.80
C ILE A 55 -4.60 9.82 -7.57
N ASP A 56 -3.99 10.99 -7.36
CA ASP A 56 -4.39 12.20 -8.10
C ASP A 56 -3.18 13.02 -8.59
N VAL A 57 -2.11 12.34 -9.02
CA VAL A 57 -0.93 12.98 -9.65
C VAL A 57 -0.83 12.68 -11.15
N GLU A 58 -1.69 11.81 -11.69
CA GLU A 58 -1.78 11.47 -13.13
C GLU A 58 -3.14 11.88 -13.75
N ALA A 59 -3.78 12.93 -13.24
CA ALA A 59 -4.84 13.63 -13.95
C ALA A 59 -4.42 15.11 -14.11
N PRO A 60 -4.27 15.69 -15.31
CA PRO A 60 -4.47 15.21 -16.69
C PRO A 60 -3.20 14.72 -17.44
#